data_AF-A0A1M6JNT7-F1
#
_entry.id   AF-A0A1M6JNT7-F1
#
_cell.length_a   1.000
_cell.length_b   1.000
_cell.length_c   1.000
_cell.angle_alpha   90.00
_cell.angle_beta   90.00
_cell.angle_gamma   90.00
#
_symmetry.space_group_name_H-M   'P 1'
#
loop_
_entity.id
_entity.type
_entity.pdbx_description
1 polymer ?
#
loop_
_entity_poly.entity_id
_entity_poly.type
_entity_poly.pdbx_seq_one_letter_code
_entity_poly.pdbx_strand_id
1 'polypeptide(L)' 'MLTEKEIMNNAFKEMQFHEEGMAKKYSYMSDQINHPKIKQMLKEMEQGSRNSLKTLSETMSKFLIV' A
#
# COMPACT_ATOMS: atom_id res chain seq x y z
N MET A 1 25.27 -2.03 -13.43
CA MET A 1 24.65 -0.83 -12.84
C MET A 1 23.23 -0.80 -13.37
N LEU A 2 22.23 -0.60 -12.51
CA LEU A 2 20.83 -0.55 -12.96
C LEU A 2 20.57 0.73 -13.77
N THR A 3 19.67 0.65 -14.73
CA THR A 3 19.13 1.81 -15.45
C THR A 3 18.18 2.61 -14.55
N GLU A 4 17.95 3.88 -14.88
CA GLU A 4 16.97 4.72 -14.17
C GLU A 4 15.58 4.08 -14.14
N LYS A 5 15.18 3.42 -15.22
CA LYS A 5 13.90 2.71 -15.30
C LYS A 5 13.83 1.51 -14.35
N GLU A 6 14.91 0.75 -14.21
CA GLU A 6 14.98 -0.38 -13.28
C GLU A 6 15.00 0.08 -11.83
N ILE A 7 15.73 1.17 -11.52
CA ILE A 7 15.72 1.79 -10.19
C ILE A 7 14.31 2.24 -9.84
N MET A 8 13.64 2.93 -10.76
CA MET A 8 12.28 3.39 -10.58
C MET A 8 11.31 2.21 -10.38
N ASN A 9 11.43 1.16 -11.18
CA ASN A 9 10.61 -0.05 -11.03
C ASN A 9 10.76 -0.69 -9.65
N ASN A 10 12.00 -0.86 -9.19
CA ASN A 10 12.26 -1.45 -7.88
C ASN A 10 11.67 -0.60 -6.76
N ALA A 11 11.83 0.72 -6.82
CA ALA A 11 11.26 1.64 -5.84
C ALA A 11 9.72 1.54 -5.79
N PHE A 12 9.06 1.49 -6.96
CA PHE A 12 7.61 1.33 -7.01
C PHE A 12 7.14 -0.03 -6.45
N LYS A 13 7.86 -1.12 -6.75
CA LYS A 13 7.55 -2.44 -6.20
C LYS A 13 7.71 -2.50 -4.68
N GLU A 14 8.75 -1.87 -4.15
CA GLU A 14 8.93 -1.74 -2.70
C GLU A 14 7.79 -0.96 -2.05
N MET A 15 7.35 0.15 -2.68
CA MET A 15 6.19 0.92 -2.21
C MET A 15 4.90 0.11 -2.25
N GLN A 16 4.63 -0.61 -3.35
CA GLN A 16 3.46 -1.50 -3.45
C GLN A 16 3.45 -2.57 -2.35
N PHE A 17 4.60 -3.23 -2.14
CA PHE A 17 4.75 -4.23 -1.08
C PHE A 17 4.50 -3.64 0.31
N HIS A 18 5.00 -2.43 0.57
CA HIS A 18 4.78 -1.74 1.84
C HIS A 18 3.29 -1.44 2.08
N GLU A 19 2.60 -0.86 1.09
CA GLU A 19 1.19 -0.52 1.21
C GLU A 19 0.29 -1.76 1.37
N GLU A 20 0.58 -2.83 0.64
CA GLU A 20 -0.12 -4.10 0.81
C GLU A 20 0.12 -4.68 2.21
N GLY A 21 1.36 -4.61 2.71
CA GLY A 21 1.72 -5.02 4.05
C GLY A 21 1.00 -4.21 5.14
N MET A 22 0.89 -2.88 4.96
CA MET A 22 0.17 -2.01 5.88
C MET A 22 -1.32 -2.30 5.89
N ALA A 23 -1.95 -2.43 4.72
CA ALA A 23 -3.37 -2.78 4.61
C ALA A 23 -3.68 -4.10 5.36
N LYS A 24 -2.86 -5.13 5.17
CA LYS A 24 -3.00 -6.42 5.87
C LYS A 24 -2.84 -6.26 7.39
N LYS A 25 -1.88 -5.47 7.86
CA LYS A 25 -1.67 -5.21 9.29
C LYS A 25 -2.85 -4.49 9.92
N TYR A 26 -3.36 -3.43 9.28
CA TYR A 26 -4.52 -2.69 9.79
C TYR A 26 -5.77 -3.56 9.84
N SER A 27 -6.00 -4.38 8.80
CA SER A 27 -7.10 -5.36 8.77
C SER A 27 -7.01 -6.33 9.95
N TYR A 28 -5.85 -6.97 10.12
CA TYR A 28 -5.57 -7.89 11.23
C TYR A 28 -5.75 -7.25 12.61
N MET A 29 -5.27 -6.02 12.80
CA MET A 29 -5.45 -5.28 14.05
C MET A 29 -6.93 -4.93 14.29
N SER A 30 -7.67 -4.58 13.25
CA SER A 30 -9.08 -4.21 13.36
C SER A 30 -9.98 -5.39 13.78
N ASP A 31 -9.56 -6.61 13.45
CA ASP A 31 -10.26 -7.84 13.85
C ASP A 31 -10.05 -8.19 15.33
N GLN A 32 -8.89 -7.85 15.90
CA GLN A 32 -8.57 -8.12 17.30
C GLN A 32 -9.03 -7.03 18.27
N ILE A 33 -9.29 -5.81 17.78
CA ILE A 33 -9.67 -4.68 18.63
C ILE A 33 -11.20 -4.57 18.73
N ASN A 34 -11.70 -4.60 19.96
CA ASN A 34 -13.14 -4.43 20.26
C ASN A 34 -13.53 -2.97 20.53
N HIS A 35 -12.56 -2.05 20.69
CA HIS A 35 -12.87 -0.64 20.91
C HIS A 35 -13.36 0.00 19.59
N PRO A 36 -14.62 0.47 19.51
CA PRO A 36 -15.26 0.82 18.23
C PRO A 36 -14.53 1.95 17.50
N LYS A 37 -14.11 3.00 18.21
CA LYS A 37 -13.37 4.13 17.61
C LYS A 37 -12.02 3.71 17.03
N ILE A 38 -11.30 2.82 17.70
CA ILE A 38 -9.98 2.35 17.26
C ILE A 38 -10.15 1.40 16.08
N LYS A 39 -11.16 0.53 16.13
CA LYS A 39 -11.52 -0.35 15.01
C LYS A 39 -11.88 0.44 13.75
N GLN A 40 -12.67 1.51 13.89
CA GLN A 40 -13.00 2.39 12.77
C GLN A 40 -11.74 3.07 12.20
N MET A 41 -10.89 3.63 13.06
CA MET A 41 -9.64 4.27 12.63
C MET A 41 -8.75 3.28 11.86
N LEU A 42 -8.61 2.04 12.33
CA LEU A 42 -7.83 1.02 11.63
C LEU A 42 -8.43 0.65 10.26
N LYS A 43 -9.76 0.60 10.13
CA LYS A 43 -10.41 0.39 8.83
C LYS A 43 -10.16 1.54 7.87
N GLU A 44 -10.19 2.79 8.36
CA GLU A 44 -9.86 3.97 7.55
C GLU A 44 -8.40 3.94 7.10
N MET A 45 -7.47 3.51 7.97
CA MET A 45 -6.06 3.33 7.63
C MET A 45 -5.86 2.20 6.59
N GLU A 46 -6.54 1.06 6.77
CA GLU A 46 -6.55 -0.02 5.78
C GLU A 46 -6.99 0.50 4.40
N GLN A 47 -8.11 1.23 4.36
CA GLN A 47 -8.63 1.79 3.13
C GLN A 47 -7.65 2.80 2.52
N GLY A 48 -7.00 3.62 3.36
CA GLY A 48 -5.94 4.55 2.95
C GLY A 48 -4.81 3.84 2.21
N SER A 49 -4.27 2.77 2.79
CA SER A 49 -3.21 1.97 2.16
C SER A 49 -3.68 1.28 0.87
N ARG A 50 -4.92 0.77 0.82
CA ARG A 50 -5.48 0.18 -0.41
C ARG A 50 -5.65 1.22 -1.52
N ASN A 51 -6.06 2.44 -1.17
CA ASN A 51 -6.17 3.54 -2.12
C ASN A 51 -4.79 4.00 -2.64
N SER A 52 -3.80 4.07 -1.74
CA SER A 52 -2.40 4.35 -2.09
C SER A 52 -1.86 3.30 -3.06
N LEU A 53 -2.07 2.01 -2.78
CA LEU A 53 -1.68 0.89 -3.66
C LEU A 53 -2.31 1.00 -5.06
N LYS A 54 -3.59 1.32 -5.14
CA LYS A 54 -4.28 1.56 -6.42
C LYS A 54 -3.63 2.73 -7.18
N THR A 55 -3.36 3.83 -6.49
CA THR A 55 -2.74 5.03 -7.07
C THR A 55 -1.31 4.76 -7.57
N LEU A 56 -0.52 4.00 -6.81
CA LEU A 56 0.81 3.54 -7.21
C LEU A 56 0.73 2.69 -8.47
N SER A 57 -0.21 1.75 -8.54
CA SER A 57 -0.40 0.86 -9.69
C SER A 57 -0.79 1.64 -10.96
N GLU A 58 -1.69 2.62 -10.83
CA GLU A 58 -2.06 3.53 -11.93
C GLU A 58 -0.86 4.38 -12.38
N THR A 59 -0.03 4.83 -11.43
CA THR A 59 1.17 5.63 -11.70
C THR A 59 2.23 4.80 -12.42
N MET A 60 2.50 3.58 -11.97
CA MET A 60 3.40 2.64 -12.63
C MET A 60 2.99 2.37 -14.08
N SER A 61 1.68 2.18 -14.32
CA SER A 61 1.15 2.00 -15.66
C SER A 61 1.43 3.20 -16.58
N LYS A 62 1.35 4.44 -16.07
CA LYS A 62 1.67 5.65 -16.84
C LYS A 62 3.15 5.75 -17.21
N PHE A 63 4.03 5.25 -16.35
CA PHE A 63 5.48 5.25 -16.59
C PHE A 63 5.97 4.00 -17.34
N LEU A 64 5.06 3.14 -17.82
CA LEU A 64 5.39 1.86 -18.47
C LEU A 64 6.32 0.99 -17.61
N ILE A 65 6.07 1.03 -16.30
CA ILE A 65 6.74 0.25 -15.27
C ILE A 65 5.94 -1.04 -15.06
N VAL A 66 6.64 -2.17 -15.03
CA VAL A 66 6.08 -3.53 -14.94
C VAL A 66 6.52 -4.21 -13.66
#